data_AF-A0A2V9ZH41-F1
#
_entry.id   AF-A0A2V9ZH41-F1
#
_cell.length_a   1.000
_cell.length_b   1.000
_cell.length_c   1.000
_cell.angle_alpha   90.00
_cell.angle_beta   90.00
_cell.angle_gamma   90.00
#
_symmetry.space_group_name_H-M   'P 1'
#
loop_
_entity.id
_entity.type
_entity.pdbx_description
1 polymer ?
#
loop_
_entity_poly.entity_id
_entity_poly.type
_entity_poly.pdbx_seq_one_letter_code
_entity_poly.pdbx_strand_id
1 'polypeptide(L)'
;RRIASPHAVFGHRGAALGLMTGWGGTQRLPRVIGKTKTLEMLVTAEKIHAKEALRLGLVDALAEDPVEYAARDIDAFVARTGTADSWLPSE
;
A
#
# COMPACT_ATOMS: atom_id res chain seq x y z
N ARG A 1 -8.21 -1.79 1.09
CA ARG A 1 -7.54 -0.75 0.27
C ARG A 1 -6.22 -0.36 0.94
N ARG A 2 -5.25 0.16 0.18
CA ARG A 2 -3.98 0.73 0.67
C ARG A 2 -4.18 2.23 0.86
N ILE A 3 -4.18 2.73 2.10
CA ILE A 3 -4.41 4.16 2.41
C ILE A 3 -3.14 4.73 3.04
N ALA A 4 -2.78 5.97 2.68
CA ALA A 4 -1.58 6.62 3.20
C ALA A 4 -1.80 8.09 3.57
N SER A 5 -0.94 8.63 4.43
CA SER A 5 -0.90 10.07 4.70
C SER A 5 -0.42 10.85 3.48
N PRO A 6 -0.91 12.09 3.25
CA PRO A 6 -0.33 13.00 2.26
C PRO A 6 1.17 13.26 2.44
N HIS A 7 1.70 13.04 3.65
CA HIS A 7 3.11 13.21 3.99
C HIS A 7 3.93 11.92 3.90
N ALA A 8 3.31 10.79 3.54
CA ALA A 8 3.99 9.52 3.45
C ALA A 8 5.08 9.51 2.35
N VAL A 9 6.16 8.80 2.64
CA VAL A 9 7.31 8.62 1.74
C VAL A 9 7.62 7.14 1.62
N PHE A 10 7.74 6.67 0.39
CA PHE A 10 7.95 5.25 0.06
C PHE A 10 9.28 5.08 -0.65
N GLY A 11 9.98 3.99 -0.39
CA GLY A 11 11.24 3.70 -1.08
C GLY A 11 11.87 2.40 -0.63
N HIS A 12 12.84 1.93 -1.41
CA HIS A 12 13.62 0.76 -1.07
C HIS A 12 15.10 1.14 -0.90
N ARG A 13 15.61 1.04 0.33
CA ARG A 13 16.95 1.54 0.68
C ARG A 13 18.09 0.55 0.40
N GLY A 14 17.77 -0.67 -0.05
CA GLY A 14 18.73 -1.76 -0.24
C GLY A 14 19.94 -1.36 -1.08
N ALA A 15 19.72 -0.83 -2.30
CA ALA A 15 20.80 -0.51 -3.22
C ALA A 15 21.79 0.53 -2.65
N ALA A 16 21.30 1.52 -1.90
CA ALA A 16 22.16 2.51 -1.23
C ALA A 16 23.06 1.90 -0.13
N LEU A 17 22.74 0.69 0.35
CA LEU A 17 23.49 -0.05 1.34
C LEU A 17 24.29 -1.22 0.73
N GLY A 18 24.31 -1.36 -0.60
CA GLY A 18 24.89 -2.53 -1.27
C GLY A 18 24.10 -3.82 -1.07
N LEU A 19 22.83 -3.72 -0.68
CA LEU A 19 21.94 -4.84 -0.40
C LEU A 19 20.90 -5.02 -1.51
N MET A 20 20.57 -6.27 -1.81
CA MET A 20 19.42 -6.59 -2.63
C MET A 20 18.11 -6.39 -1.87
N THR A 21 16.99 -6.21 -2.59
CA THR A 21 15.68 -6.10 -1.95
C THR A 21 15.21 -7.41 -1.34
N GLY A 22 14.69 -7.34 -0.11
CA GLY A 22 14.08 -8.47 0.60
C GLY A 22 12.55 -8.52 0.48
N TRP A 23 11.95 -9.46 1.24
CA TRP A 23 10.50 -9.56 1.51
C TRP A 23 9.58 -9.56 0.29
N GLY A 24 10.09 -10.07 -0.84
CA GLY A 24 9.34 -10.15 -2.08
C GLY A 24 9.20 -8.80 -2.81
N GLY A 25 10.04 -7.80 -2.52
CA GLY A 25 10.03 -6.52 -3.23
C GLY A 25 10.19 -6.65 -4.75
N THR A 26 11.07 -7.54 -5.22
CA THR A 26 11.21 -7.87 -6.65
C THR A 26 10.00 -8.57 -7.27
N GLN A 27 9.11 -9.13 -6.45
CA GLN A 27 7.95 -9.89 -6.92
C GLN A 27 6.66 -9.07 -6.83
N ARG A 28 6.37 -8.50 -5.67
CA ARG A 28 5.11 -7.80 -5.43
C ARG A 28 5.09 -6.43 -6.09
N LEU A 29 6.18 -5.66 -5.98
CA LEU A 29 6.21 -4.28 -6.42
C LEU A 29 5.99 -4.10 -7.94
N PRO A 30 6.60 -4.91 -8.85
CA PRO A 30 6.35 -4.80 -10.28
C PRO A 30 4.90 -5.08 -10.69
N ARG A 31 4.17 -5.90 -9.90
CA ARG A 31 2.76 -6.21 -10.14
C ARG A 31 1.83 -5.07 -9.71
N VAL A 32 2.31 -4.18 -8.84
CA VAL A 32 1.54 -3.04 -8.33
C VAL A 32 1.82 -1.77 -9.13
N ILE A 33 3.10 -1.42 -9.34
CA ILE A 33 3.48 -0.13 -9.95
C ILE A 33 4.17 -0.26 -11.32
N GLY A 34 4.19 -1.48 -11.88
CA GLY A 34 4.87 -1.78 -13.13
C GLY A 34 6.38 -1.99 -12.99
N LYS A 35 6.96 -2.69 -13.97
CA LYS A 35 8.38 -3.09 -13.97
C LYS A 35 9.33 -1.90 -14.04
N THR A 36 9.06 -0.93 -14.92
CA THR A 36 9.95 0.23 -15.13
C THR A 36 10.15 1.03 -13.87
N LYS A 37 9.06 1.48 -13.24
CA LYS A 37 9.15 2.29 -12.02
C LYS A 37 9.71 1.50 -10.84
N THR A 38 9.42 0.20 -10.77
CA THR A 38 10.03 -0.66 -9.76
C THR A 38 11.55 -0.72 -9.91
N LEU A 39 12.07 -0.94 -11.12
CA LEU A 39 13.51 -0.99 -11.36
C LEU A 39 14.19 0.34 -11.01
N GLU A 40 13.58 1.46 -11.41
CA GLU A 40 14.05 2.79 -11.05
C GLU A 40 14.17 2.93 -9.52
N MET A 41 13.12 2.65 -8.76
CA MET A 41 13.13 2.75 -7.29
C MET A 41 14.13 1.79 -6.63
N LEU A 42 14.27 0.55 -7.15
CA LEU A 42 15.15 -0.45 -6.55
C LEU A 42 16.62 -0.20 -6.82
N VAL A 43 16.96 0.29 -8.02
CA VAL A 43 18.36 0.53 -8.43
C VAL A 43 18.88 1.86 -7.92
N THR A 44 18.06 2.92 -7.97
CA THR A 44 18.46 4.27 -7.53
C THR A 44 18.34 4.45 -6.01
N ALA A 45 17.56 3.60 -5.33
CA ALA A 45 17.12 3.79 -3.96
C ALA A 45 16.39 5.12 -3.71
N GLU A 46 15.87 5.75 -4.77
CA GLU A 46 15.09 6.98 -4.67
C GLU A 46 13.74 6.73 -3.99
N LYS A 47 13.30 7.77 -3.28
CA LYS A 47 12.01 7.78 -2.60
C LYS A 47 10.96 8.42 -3.50
N ILE A 48 9.72 7.95 -3.37
CA ILE A 48 8.55 8.60 -3.96
C ILE A 48 7.64 9.12 -2.85
N HIS A 49 6.95 10.23 -3.12
CA HIS A 49 6.01 10.85 -2.20
C HIS A 49 4.58 10.34 -2.44
N ALA A 50 3.70 10.56 -1.46
CA ALA A 50 2.31 10.09 -1.45
C ALA A 50 1.52 10.36 -2.74
N LYS A 51 1.66 11.55 -3.35
CA LYS A 51 0.97 11.88 -4.62
C LYS A 51 1.40 10.98 -5.78
N GLU A 52 2.70 10.72 -5.89
CA GLU A 52 3.24 9.84 -6.91
C GLU A 52 2.87 8.38 -6.64
N ALA A 53 2.92 7.96 -5.37
CA ALA A 53 2.45 6.64 -4.95
C ALA A 53 0.98 6.40 -5.32
N LEU A 54 0.11 7.42 -5.17
CA LEU A 54 -1.28 7.36 -5.58
C LEU A 54 -1.39 7.24 -7.11
N ARG A 55 -0.67 8.09 -7.86
CA ARG A 55 -0.66 8.07 -9.34
C ARG A 55 -0.23 6.71 -9.90
N LEU A 56 0.73 6.06 -9.25
CA LEU A 56 1.25 4.74 -9.64
C LEU A 56 0.37 3.56 -9.18
N GLY A 57 -0.66 3.80 -8.36
CA GLY A 57 -1.48 2.73 -7.77
C GLY A 57 -0.81 1.98 -6.61
N LEU A 58 0.33 2.47 -6.12
CA LEU A 58 0.98 1.93 -4.91
C LEU A 58 0.07 2.08 -3.69
N VAL A 59 -0.64 3.19 -3.62
CA VAL A 59 -1.72 3.44 -2.66
C VAL A 59 -3.01 3.74 -3.41
N ASP A 60 -4.15 3.38 -2.82
CA ASP A 60 -5.48 3.55 -3.40
C ASP A 60 -6.13 4.89 -2.98
N ALA A 61 -5.73 5.45 -1.83
CA ALA A 61 -6.27 6.71 -1.29
C ALA A 61 -5.27 7.43 -0.38
N LEU A 62 -5.47 8.75 -0.23
CA LEU A 62 -4.73 9.60 0.72
C LEU A 62 -5.69 10.21 1.75
N ALA A 63 -5.28 10.23 3.02
CA ALA A 63 -6.05 10.81 4.12
C ALA A 63 -5.13 11.34 5.22
N GLU A 64 -5.49 12.47 5.86
CA GLU A 64 -4.73 13.00 7.01
C GLU A 64 -4.65 12.00 8.15
N ASP A 65 -5.74 11.26 8.39
CA ASP A 65 -5.79 10.11 9.28
C ASP A 65 -6.11 8.84 8.46
N PRO A 66 -5.08 8.08 8.02
CA PRO A 66 -5.26 6.84 7.28
C PRO A 66 -5.97 5.73 8.06
N VAL A 67 -5.82 5.72 9.39
CA VAL A 67 -6.37 4.65 10.25
C VAL A 67 -7.86 4.87 10.42
N GLU A 68 -8.28 6.09 10.74
CA GLU A 68 -9.69 6.47 10.81
C GLU A 68 -10.39 6.27 9.46
N TYR A 69 -9.72 6.64 8.35
CA TYR A 69 -10.25 6.37 7.01
C TYR A 69 -10.48 4.87 6.79
N ALA A 70 -9.50 4.03 7.18
CA ALA A 70 -9.60 2.58 7.01
C ALA A 70 -10.73 1.98 7.85
N ALA A 71 -10.87 2.42 9.11
CA ALA A 71 -11.94 1.98 10.01
C ALA A 71 -13.32 2.27 9.40
N ARG A 72 -13.54 3.50 8.93
CA ARG A 72 -14.78 3.90 8.27
C ARG A 72 -15.07 3.10 6.98
N ASP A 73 -14.04 2.79 6.18
CA ASP A 73 -14.20 2.00 4.96
C ASP A 73 -14.60 0.55 5.29
N ILE A 74 -14.09 -0.02 6.39
CA ILE A 74 -14.47 -1.34 6.90
C ILE A 74 -15.91 -1.32 7.42
N ASP A 75 -16.29 -0.36 8.25
CA ASP A 75 -17.66 -0.25 8.78
C ASP A 75 -18.68 -0.13 7.65
N ALA A 76 -18.39 0.70 6.65
CA ALA A 76 -19.22 0.86 5.47
C ALA A 76 -19.29 -0.42 4.61
N PHE A 77 -18.22 -1.22 4.57
CA PHE A 77 -18.24 -2.52 3.91
C PHE A 77 -19.14 -3.51 4.65
N VAL A 78 -18.96 -3.66 5.97
CA VAL A 78 -19.75 -4.57 6.82
C VAL A 78 -21.24 -4.23 6.75
N ALA A 79 -21.60 -2.95 6.82
CA ALA A 79 -22.99 -2.51 6.72
C ALA A 79 -23.67 -2.87 5.39
N ARG A 80 -22.90 -2.95 4.29
CA ARG A 80 -23.43 -3.30 2.95
C ARG A 80 -23.54 -4.81 2.72
N THR A 81 -22.67 -5.62 3.32
CA THR A 81 -22.59 -7.06 3.00
C THR A 81 -23.46 -7.94 3.89
N GLY A 82 -24.06 -7.42 4.96
CA GLY A 82 -24.72 -8.25 5.97
C GLY A 82 -23.71 -8.92 6.90
N THR A 83 -24.16 -9.19 8.11
CA THR A 83 -23.40 -9.26 9.39
C THR A 83 -22.31 -10.34 9.52
N ALA A 84 -21.34 -10.04 10.40
CA ALA A 84 -20.45 -11.00 11.04
C ALA A 84 -21.18 -12.16 11.75
N ASP A 85 -22.46 -11.97 12.11
CA ASP A 85 -23.31 -12.99 12.74
C ASP A 85 -23.59 -14.19 11.84
N SER A 86 -23.45 -14.08 10.51
CA SER A 86 -23.58 -15.23 9.61
C SER A 86 -22.33 -16.12 9.53
N TRP A 87 -21.22 -15.69 10.16
CA TRP A 87 -19.93 -16.39 10.17
C TRP A 87 -19.62 -17.09 11.49
N LEU A 88 -20.42 -16.82 12.53
CA LEU A 88 -20.37 -17.57 13.78
C LEU A 88 -21.22 -18.84 13.59
N PRO A 89 -20.69 -20.04 13.93
CA PRO A 89 -21.51 -21.24 13.94
C PRO A 89 -22.73 -21.01 14.83
N SER A 90 -23.93 -21.34 14.33
CA SER A 90 -25.11 -21.42 15.20
C SER A 90 -24.83 -22.43 16.31
N GLU A 91 -25.10 -22.06 17.55
CA GLU A 91 -25.06 -22.97 18.72
C GLU A 91 -25.90 -24.24 18.50
#